data_AF-A0A2V9VFN0-F1
#
_entry.id   AF-A0A2V9VFN0-F1
#
_cell.length_a   1.000
_cell.length_b   1.000
_cell.length_c   1.000
_cell.angle_alpha   90.00
_cell.angle_beta   90.00
_cell.angle_gamma   90.00
#
_symmetry.space_group_name_H-M   'P 1'
#
loop_
_entity.id
_entity.type
_entity.pdbx_description
1 polymer ?
#
loop_
_entity_poly.entity_id
_entity_poly.type
_entity_poly.pdbx_seq_one_letter_code
_entity_poly.pdbx_strand_id
1 'polypeptide(L)' 'AANIWYGAMRIPLAAIDSRPPKEGNTFRINLFRCQGQAPDRKLIVWQPTMSDTFHVPEHFGLLKLVEPRSERRR' A
#
# COMPACT_ATOMS: atom_id res chain seq x y z
N ALA A 1 8.51 22.43 15.89
CA ALA A 1 7.70 22.35 14.67
C ALA A 1 7.68 20.91 14.18
N ALA A 2 6.55 20.40 13.65
CA ALA A 2 6.49 19.07 13.07
C ALA A 2 7.05 19.09 11.64
N ASN A 3 8.00 18.21 11.32
CA ASN A 3 8.53 18.05 9.98
C ASN A 3 7.59 17.15 9.17
N ILE A 4 6.60 17.76 8.51
CA ILE A 4 5.58 17.04 7.72
C ILE A 4 5.99 17.04 6.26
N TRP A 5 5.98 15.86 5.65
CA TRP A 5 6.19 15.67 4.22
C TRP A 5 5.14 14.70 3.67
N TYR A 6 4.84 14.83 2.38
CA TYR A 6 3.89 13.99 1.66
C TYR A 6 4.58 13.35 0.45
N GLY A 7 4.26 12.09 0.17
CA GLY A 7 4.68 11.39 -1.04
C GLY A 7 3.45 10.87 -1.77
N ALA A 8 3.40 11.06 -3.09
CA ALA A 8 2.33 10.56 -3.95
C ALA A 8 2.93 9.73 -5.09
N MET A 9 2.27 8.63 -5.45
CA MET A 9 2.67 7.74 -6.54
C MET A 9 1.48 7.50 -7.45
N ARG A 10 1.71 7.58 -8.76
CA ARG A 10 0.77 7.16 -9.80
C ARG A 10 1.35 5.96 -10.52
N ILE A 11 1.08 4.77 -10.01
CA ILE A 11 1.58 3.51 -10.56
C ILE A 11 0.60 3.02 -11.63
N PRO A 12 1.00 2.87 -12.90
CA PRO A 12 0.13 2.27 -13.91
C PRO A 12 -0.20 0.83 -13.53
N LEU A 13 -1.49 0.45 -13.56
CA LEU A 13 -1.88 -0.94 -13.24
C LEU A 13 -1.24 -1.96 -14.18
N ALA A 14 -1.05 -1.60 -15.46
CA ALA A 14 -0.37 -2.44 -16.43
C ALA A 14 1.10 -2.75 -16.08
N ALA A 15 1.72 -2.00 -15.16
CA ALA A 15 3.07 -2.27 -14.68
C ALA A 15 3.12 -3.38 -13.60
N ILE A 16 1.97 -3.74 -13.02
CA ILE A 16 1.87 -4.72 -11.93
C ILE A 16 0.96 -5.90 -12.24
N ASP A 17 0.09 -5.78 -13.26
CA ASP A 17 -0.84 -6.82 -13.67
C ASP A 17 -1.20 -6.64 -15.16
N SER A 18 -1.20 -7.73 -15.92
CA SER A 18 -1.54 -7.72 -17.35
C SER A 18 -3.06 -7.72 -17.58
N ARG A 19 -3.87 -8.04 -16.58
CA ARG A 19 -5.33 -8.03 -16.68
C ARG A 19 -5.84 -6.59 -16.81
N PRO A 20 -6.88 -6.35 -17.63
CA PRO A 20 -7.52 -5.04 -17.66
C PRO A 20 -8.10 -4.69 -16.27
N PRO A 21 -8.05 -3.42 -15.85
CA PRO A 21 -8.71 -2.98 -14.63
C PRO A 21 -10.21 -3.26 -14.71
N LYS A 22 -10.71 -3.99 -13.72
CA LYS A 22 -12.12 -4.38 -13.65
C LYS A 22 -12.57 -4.35 -12.19
N GLU A 23 -13.81 -3.94 -11.97
CA GLU A 23 -14.45 -4.08 -10.66
C GLU A 23 -14.35 -5.53 -10.18
N GLY A 24 -14.03 -5.70 -8.90
CA GLY A 24 -13.89 -7.00 -8.29
C GLY A 24 -12.49 -7.59 -8.42
N ASN A 25 -11.62 -7.08 -9.28
CA ASN A 25 -10.22 -7.51 -9.31
C ASN A 25 -9.58 -7.29 -7.94
N THR A 26 -8.96 -8.34 -7.41
CA THR A 26 -8.26 -8.32 -6.13
C THR A 26 -6.76 -8.38 -6.33
N PHE A 27 -6.05 -7.60 -5.53
CA PHE A 27 -4.60 -7.52 -5.45
C PHE A 27 -4.17 -7.79 -4.01
N ARG A 28 -3.02 -8.43 -3.85
CA ARG A 28 -2.38 -8.60 -2.56
C ARG A 28 -1.37 -7.47 -2.37
N ILE A 29 -1.50 -6.69 -1.31
CA ILE A 29 -0.66 -5.51 -1.06
C ILE A 29 -0.35 -5.34 0.43
N ASN A 30 0.80 -4.72 0.70
CA ASN A 30 1.11 -4.12 1.99
C ASN A 30 1.79 -2.76 1.75
N LEU A 31 1.75 -1.87 2.75
CA LEU A 31 2.38 -0.54 2.70
C LEU A 31 3.34 -0.42 3.87
N PHE A 32 4.58 0.00 3.57
CA PHE A 32 5.68 0.04 4.53
C PHE A 32 6.22 1.45 4.66
N ARG A 33 6.64 1.82 5.87
CA ARG A 33 7.42 3.03 6.14
C ARG A 33 8.58 2.71 7.07
N CYS A 34 9.79 2.88 6.58
CA CYS A 34 11.00 2.91 7.38
C CYS A 34 11.26 4.36 7.81
N GLN A 35 11.34 4.61 9.12
CA GLN A 35 11.52 5.95 9.66
C GLN A 35 12.73 6.00 10.59
N GLY A 36 13.61 7.00 10.37
CA GLY A 36 14.77 7.26 11.20
C GLY A 36 16.02 6.45 10.82
N GLN A 37 17.12 6.79 11.47
CA GLN A 37 18.40 6.10 11.33
C GLN A 37 18.51 4.91 12.29
N ALA A 38 19.44 3.99 12.02
CA ALA A 38 19.79 2.97 12.99
C ALA A 38 20.52 3.62 14.20
N PRO A 39 20.39 3.07 15.43
CA PRO A 39 19.63 1.86 15.78
C PRO A 39 18.13 2.09 16.00
N ASP A 40 17.67 3.32 16.21
CA ASP A 40 16.28 3.65 16.60
C ASP A 40 15.28 3.67 15.43
N ARG A 41 15.57 2.90 14.37
CA ARG A 41 14.74 2.85 13.16
C ARG A 41 13.40 2.21 13.47
N LYS A 42 12.32 2.89 13.10
CA LYS A 42 10.96 2.36 13.17
C LYS A 42 10.58 1.73 11.84
N LEU A 43 10.08 0.50 11.89
CA LEU A 43 9.49 -0.21 10.76
C LEU A 43 7.98 -0.24 10.97
N ILE A 44 7.26 0.48 10.11
CA ILE A 44 5.82 0.67 10.23
C ILE A 44 5.15 -0.03 9.05
N VAL A 45 4.08 -0.78 9.31
CA VAL A 45 3.40 -1.63 8.34
C VAL A 45 1.89 -1.43 8.42
N TRP A 46 1.17 -1.52 7.30
CA TRP A 46 -0.30 -1.50 7.29
C TRP A 46 -0.90 -2.84 7.76
N GLN A 47 -0.37 -3.95 7.25
CA GLN A 47 -0.66 -5.29 7.76
C GLN A 47 0.58 -5.88 8.44
N PRO A 48 0.47 -6.43 9.66
CA PRO A 48 1.60 -7.07 10.36
C PRO A 48 2.19 -8.23 9.54
N THR A 49 3.51 -8.23 9.35
CA THR A 49 4.23 -9.32 8.64
C THR A 49 4.51 -10.52 9.55
N MET A 50 4.37 -10.37 10.87
CA MET A 50 4.71 -11.38 11.89
C MET A 50 6.14 -11.94 11.73
N SER A 51 7.05 -11.14 11.17
CA SER A 51 8.42 -11.50 10.83
C SER A 51 9.30 -10.25 10.74
N ASP A 52 10.62 -10.43 10.83
CA ASP A 52 11.63 -9.37 10.74
C ASP A 52 11.91 -8.90 9.30
N THR A 53 11.16 -9.40 8.31
CA THR A 53 11.25 -9.00 6.90
C THR A 53 9.91 -8.51 6.36
N PHE A 54 9.96 -7.64 5.35
CA PHE A 54 8.78 -7.19 4.60
C PHE A 54 8.36 -8.15 3.49
N HIS A 55 9.23 -9.10 3.12
CA HIS A 55 8.99 -10.03 2.02
C HIS A 55 8.29 -11.30 2.51
N VAL A 56 7.11 -11.12 3.14
CA VAL A 56 6.22 -12.22 3.55
C VAL A 56 4.88 -12.05 2.85
N PRO A 57 4.79 -12.48 1.57
CA PRO A 57 3.59 -12.27 0.77
C PRO A 57 2.34 -12.77 1.51
N GLU A 58 2.37 -13.90 2.19
CA GLU A 58 1.23 -14.57 2.83
C GLU A 58 0.46 -13.64 3.80
N HIS A 59 1.14 -12.66 4.41
CA HIS A 59 0.54 -11.69 5.33
C HIS A 59 0.06 -10.38 4.68
N PHE A 60 0.12 -10.27 3.36
CA PHE A 60 -0.39 -9.09 2.65
C PHE A 60 -1.92 -9.01 2.73
N GLY A 61 -2.44 -7.79 2.85
CA GLY A 61 -3.88 -7.55 2.79
C GLY A 61 -4.42 -7.62 1.38
N LEU A 62 -5.75 -7.54 1.26
CA LEU A 62 -6.46 -7.52 -0.02
C LEU A 62 -6.91 -6.09 -0.39
N LEU A 63 -6.51 -5.65 -1.57
CA LEU A 63 -7.05 -4.47 -2.24
C LEU A 63 -8.00 -4.93 -3.34
N LYS A 64 -9.27 -4.54 -3.23
CA LYS A 64 -10.30 -4.83 -4.24
C LYS A 64 -10.60 -3.57 -5.03
N LEU A 65 -10.50 -3.64 -6.35
CA LEU A 65 -10.98 -2.56 -7.21
C LEU A 65 -12.51 -2.51 -7.14
N VAL A 66 -13.03 -1.31 -6.88
CA VAL A 66 -14.47 -1.02 -6.81
C VAL A 66 -14.83 -0.04 -7.91
N GLU A 67 -16.12 0.04 -8.25
CA GLU A 67 -16.58 1.09 -9.15
C GLU A 67 -16.19 2.47 -8.58
N PRO A 68 -15.87 3.44 -9.46
CA PRO A 68 -15.67 4.81 -9.03
C PRO A 68 -16.91 5.27 -8.28
N ARG A 69 -16.73 5.63 -7.01
CA ARG A 69 -17.82 6.25 -6.26
C ARG A 69 -18.12 7.58 -6.95
N SER A 70 -19.33 7.73 -7.50
CA SER A 70 -19.78 9.03 -7.98
C SER A 70 -19.63 10.02 -6.82
N GLU A 71 -18.91 11.12 -7.09
CA GLU A 71 -18.64 12.14 -6.08
C GLU A 71 -19.96 12.59 -5.46
N ARG A 72 -20.19 12.28 -4.17
CA ARG A 72 -21.14 13.08 -3.39
C ARG A 72 -20.53 14.46 -3.28
N ARG A 73 -20.81 15.33 -4.24
CA ARG A 73 -20.71 16.78 -4.06
C ARG A 73 -21.55 17.12 -2.84
N ARG A 74 -20.88 17.46 -1.74
CA ARG A 74 -21.48 18.21 -0.63
C ARG A 74 -21.31 19.69 -0.93
#